data_AF-A0A0G0JDY3-F1
#
_entry.id   AF-A0A0G0JDY3-F1
#
_cell.length_a   1.000
_cell.length_b   1.000
_cell.length_c   1.000
_cell.angle_alpha   90.00
_cell.angle_beta   90.00
_cell.angle_gamma   90.00
#
_symmetry.space_group_name_H-M   'P 1'
#
loop_
_entity.id
_entity.type
_entity.pdbx_description
1 polymer ?
#
loop_
_entity_poly.entity_id
_entity_poly.type
_entity_poly.pdbx_seq_one_letter_code
_entity_poly.pdbx_strand_id
1 'polypeptide(L)'
;MKFIRKYWEILIILVLGLTPLLWYKDSNSLALGHDMGFPINPIVFFQDRLFLWTDRIGLGWDQTLGSAATLIHGLEALVASTGLPIFEVQKIIFIFWFLLPGLAMYYFVSTIHKERDQWFIRLSASLFYMFNHFLLQACGFLPLQWRGRFTSIWGTTLSSLYCLRVFWFY
;
A
#
# COMPACT_ATOMS: atom_id res chain seq x y z
N MET A 1 -11.45 -26.80 15.77
CA MET A 1 -10.31 -27.25 14.94
C MET A 1 -10.60 -27.38 13.44
N LYS A 2 -11.79 -27.83 12.98
CA LYS A 2 -12.10 -27.96 11.53
C LYS A 2 -12.09 -26.64 10.74
N PHE A 3 -12.47 -25.52 11.36
CA PHE A 3 -12.50 -24.20 10.73
C PHE A 3 -11.10 -23.67 10.37
N ILE A 4 -10.15 -23.78 11.30
CA ILE A 4 -8.75 -23.38 11.10
C ILE A 4 -8.14 -24.15 9.93
N ARG A 5 -8.36 -25.47 9.86
CA ARG A 5 -7.88 -26.30 8.74
C ARG A 5 -8.47 -25.92 7.38
N LYS A 6 -9.59 -25.19 7.33
CA LYS A 6 -10.21 -24.74 6.08
C LYS A 6 -9.69 -23.38 5.59
N TYR A 7 -9.31 -22.49 6.51
CA TYR A 7 -8.95 -21.10 6.20
C TYR A 7 -7.51 -20.74 6.59
N TRP A 8 -6.67 -21.73 6.88
CA TRP A 8 -5.29 -21.51 7.27
C TRP A 8 -4.47 -20.77 6.19
N GLU A 9 -4.75 -21.00 4.90
CA GLU A 9 -4.09 -20.28 3.79
C GLU A 9 -4.34 -18.77 3.90
N ILE A 10 -5.61 -18.39 4.14
CA ILE A 10 -6.00 -16.99 4.34
C ILE A 10 -5.37 -16.44 5.62
N LEU A 11 -5.32 -17.24 6.69
CA LEU A 11 -4.68 -16.82 7.94
C LEU A 11 -3.20 -16.46 7.73
N ILE A 12 -2.47 -17.25 6.94
CA ILE A 12 -1.07 -16.94 6.58
C ILE A 12 -0.99 -15.62 5.82
N ILE A 13 -1.87 -15.41 4.84
CA ILE A 13 -1.92 -14.15 4.08
C ILE A 13 -2.23 -12.97 5.00
N LEU A 14 -3.16 -13.11 5.94
CA LEU A 14 -3.49 -12.08 6.92
C LEU A 14 -2.29 -11.75 7.82
N VAL A 15 -1.62 -12.77 8.36
CA VAL A 15 -0.45 -12.59 9.22
C VAL A 15 0.69 -11.92 8.46
N LEU A 16 0.98 -12.37 7.24
CA LEU A 16 2.01 -11.75 6.40
C LEU A 16 1.60 -10.38 5.88
N GLY A 17 0.30 -10.11 5.74
CA GLY A 17 -0.23 -8.79 5.43
C GLY A 17 0.02 -7.74 6.51
N LEU A 18 0.35 -8.15 7.73
CA LEU A 18 0.77 -7.26 8.82
C LEU A 18 2.24 -6.83 8.72
N THR A 19 2.99 -7.28 7.71
CA THR A 19 4.39 -6.88 7.46
C THR A 19 4.61 -5.36 7.51
N PRO A 20 3.70 -4.48 7.04
CA PRO A 20 3.87 -3.03 7.14
C PRO A 20 4.11 -2.49 8.55
N LEU A 21 3.63 -3.18 9.60
CA LEU A 21 3.88 -2.78 10.99
C LEU A 21 5.37 -2.82 11.35
N LEU A 22 6.13 -3.70 10.71
CA LEU A 22 7.58 -3.84 10.92
C LEU A 22 8.39 -2.72 10.23
N TRP A 23 7.76 -1.90 9.39
CA TRP A 23 8.44 -0.78 8.73
C TRP A 23 8.59 0.44 9.63
N TYR A 24 7.79 0.53 10.69
CA TYR A 24 7.83 1.62 11.66
C TYR A 24 8.86 1.30 12.74
N LYS A 25 9.76 2.25 13.00
CA LYS A 25 10.77 2.11 14.06
C LYS A 25 10.14 2.25 15.44
N ASP A 26 9.25 3.23 15.59
CA ASP A 26 8.57 3.56 16.85
C ASP A 26 7.06 3.47 16.67
N SER A 27 6.35 3.10 17.73
CA SER A 27 4.88 2.96 17.69
C SER A 27 4.18 4.27 17.33
N ASN A 28 4.75 5.42 17.69
CA ASN A 28 4.12 6.72 17.45
C ASN A 28 4.80 7.49 16.31
N SER A 29 5.53 6.79 15.45
CA SER A 29 6.19 7.40 14.29
C SER A 29 5.25 7.48 13.09
N LEU A 30 5.32 8.61 12.38
CA LEU A 30 4.78 8.73 11.04
C LEU A 30 5.87 8.38 10.05
N ALA A 31 5.52 7.55 9.08
CA ALA A 31 6.35 7.41 7.92
C ALA A 31 6.16 8.70 7.10
N LEU A 32 7.26 9.38 6.78
CA LEU A 32 7.26 10.59 5.96
C LEU A 32 8.13 10.39 4.72
N GLY A 33 7.66 10.90 3.58
CA GLY A 33 8.37 10.89 2.32
C GLY A 33 7.54 11.59 1.26
N HIS A 34 8.23 12.27 0.33
CA HIS A 34 7.61 13.09 -0.71
C HIS A 34 6.54 12.32 -1.51
N ASP A 35 6.79 11.04 -1.76
CA ASP A 35 5.97 10.22 -2.64
C ASP A 35 4.99 9.30 -1.87
N MET A 36 4.87 9.47 -0.55
CA MET A 36 4.07 8.54 0.27
C MET A 36 2.57 8.75 0.15
N GLY A 37 2.14 9.86 -0.44
CA GLY A 37 0.74 10.14 -0.75
C GLY A 37 -0.19 10.31 0.45
N PHE A 38 0.26 9.98 1.67
CA PHE A 38 -0.57 10.03 2.87
C PHE A 38 -0.59 11.46 3.46
N PRO A 39 -1.76 12.11 3.53
CA PRO A 39 -1.89 13.47 4.04
C PRO A 39 -1.81 13.53 5.58
N ILE A 40 -1.26 14.63 6.10
CA ILE A 40 -1.20 14.87 7.56
C ILE A 40 -2.61 15.03 8.16
N ASN A 41 -3.54 15.61 7.40
CA ASN A 41 -4.95 15.73 7.78
C ASN A 41 -5.84 15.09 6.69
N PRO A 42 -6.13 13.78 6.79
CA PRO A 42 -6.87 13.04 5.76
C PRO A 42 -8.28 13.56 5.51
N ILE A 43 -8.96 14.01 6.56
CA ILE A 43 -10.36 14.48 6.46
C ILE A 43 -10.43 15.75 5.64
N VAL A 44 -9.65 16.77 6.01
CA VAL A 44 -9.60 18.04 5.28
C VAL A 44 -9.03 17.81 3.88
N PHE A 45 -8.03 16.94 3.74
CA PHE A 45 -7.47 16.60 2.44
C PHE A 45 -8.50 16.00 1.49
N PHE A 46 -9.30 15.03 1.97
CA PHE A 46 -10.37 14.39 1.21
C PHE A 46 -11.50 15.36 0.83
N GLN A 47 -11.94 16.22 1.75
CA GLN A 47 -13.01 17.18 1.48
C GLN A 47 -12.69 18.09 0.29
N ASP A 48 -11.46 18.55 0.19
CA ASP A 48 -10.99 19.39 -0.92
C ASP A 48 -10.84 18.59 -2.22
N ARG A 49 -10.55 17.28 -2.14
CA ARG A 49 -10.48 16.40 -3.32
C ARG A 49 -11.83 16.14 -3.98
N LEU A 50 -12.93 16.48 -3.31
CA LEU A 50 -14.28 16.45 -3.91
C LEU A 50 -14.50 17.61 -4.90
N PHE A 51 -13.59 18.57 -4.95
CA PHE A 51 -13.65 19.71 -5.84
C PHE A 51 -12.51 19.66 -6.86
N LEU A 52 -12.75 20.23 -8.04
CA LEU A 52 -11.74 20.33 -9.10
C LEU A 52 -10.80 21.52 -8.91
N TRP A 53 -11.12 22.43 -7.99
CA TRP A 53 -10.32 23.61 -7.68
C TRP A 53 -10.03 23.66 -6.19
N THR A 54 -8.80 24.01 -5.82
CA THR A 54 -8.42 24.28 -4.43
C THR A 54 -7.80 25.64 -4.31
N ASP A 55 -8.01 26.29 -3.18
CA ASP A 55 -7.28 27.51 -2.79
C ASP A 55 -6.17 27.22 -1.77
N ARG A 56 -5.90 25.93 -1.47
CA ARG A 56 -4.88 25.53 -0.48
C ARG A 56 -3.45 25.73 -0.95
N ILE A 57 -3.23 25.89 -2.25
CA ILE A 57 -1.91 26.04 -2.86
C ILE A 57 -1.87 27.39 -3.57
N GLY A 58 -1.08 28.32 -3.06
CA GLY A 58 -0.85 29.63 -3.70
C GLY A 58 -2.14 30.45 -3.86
N LEU A 59 -2.44 30.85 -5.09
CA LEU A 59 -3.63 31.62 -5.48
C LEU A 59 -4.76 30.74 -6.05
N GLY A 60 -4.62 29.43 -5.92
CA GLY A 60 -5.53 28.45 -6.48
C GLY A 60 -4.84 27.47 -7.42
N TRP A 61 -5.34 26.24 -7.46
CA TRP A 61 -4.75 25.17 -8.25
C TRP A 61 -5.81 24.20 -8.81
N ASP A 62 -5.66 23.80 -10.07
CA ASP A 62 -6.49 22.78 -10.71
C ASP A 62 -6.16 21.37 -10.18
N GLN A 63 -7.16 20.72 -9.60
CA GLN A 63 -7.07 19.40 -9.00
C GLN A 63 -7.65 18.29 -9.87
N THR A 64 -8.00 18.55 -11.13
CA THR A 64 -8.62 17.56 -12.02
C THR A 64 -7.90 16.21 -11.99
N LEU A 65 -6.56 16.18 -12.04
CA LEU A 65 -5.78 14.93 -11.97
C LEU A 65 -5.91 14.20 -10.63
N GLY A 66 -5.97 14.91 -9.51
CA GLY A 66 -6.03 14.29 -8.20
C GLY A 66 -7.45 13.89 -7.76
N SER A 67 -8.49 14.33 -8.47
CA SER A 67 -9.86 13.83 -8.29
C SER A 67 -9.97 12.31 -8.48
N ALA A 68 -9.09 11.71 -9.30
CA ALA A 68 -9.02 10.26 -9.47
C ALA A 68 -8.61 9.51 -8.19
N ALA A 69 -7.88 10.17 -7.28
CA ALA A 69 -7.44 9.58 -6.01
C ALA A 69 -8.49 9.69 -4.90
N THR A 70 -9.70 10.18 -5.19
CA THR A 70 -10.78 10.36 -4.20
C THR A 70 -11.13 9.06 -3.47
N LEU A 71 -11.12 7.91 -4.15
CA LEU A 71 -11.38 6.62 -3.48
C LEU A 71 -10.27 6.24 -2.49
N ILE A 72 -9.02 6.54 -2.82
CA ILE A 72 -7.87 6.25 -1.96
C ILE A 72 -7.95 7.12 -0.70
N HIS A 73 -8.07 8.44 -0.88
CA HIS A 73 -8.13 9.39 0.23
C HIS A 73 -9.45 9.33 1.00
N GLY A 74 -10.53 8.87 0.38
CA GLY A 74 -11.81 8.64 1.04
C GLY A 74 -11.73 7.52 2.08
N LEU A 75 -10.99 6.45 1.78
CA LEU A 75 -10.73 5.41 2.76
C LEU A 75 -9.88 5.94 3.93
N GLU A 76 -8.85 6.73 3.64
CA GLU A 76 -8.02 7.37 4.66
C GLU A 76 -8.84 8.28 5.58
N ALA A 77 -9.70 9.12 5.01
CA ALA A 77 -10.60 9.99 5.75
C ALA A 77 -11.64 9.20 6.56
N LEU A 78 -12.15 8.09 6.02
CA LEU A 78 -13.08 7.21 6.72
C LEU A 78 -12.42 6.62 7.97
N VAL A 79 -11.20 6.10 7.86
CA VAL A 79 -10.47 5.57 9.03
C VAL A 79 -10.12 6.70 10.01
N ALA A 80 -9.69 7.87 9.51
CA ALA A 80 -9.39 9.02 10.36
C ALA A 80 -10.61 9.56 11.12
N SER A 81 -11.83 9.44 10.57
CA SER A 81 -13.05 9.91 11.21
C SER A 81 -13.41 9.14 12.50
N THR A 82 -12.78 7.99 12.75
CA THR A 82 -12.92 7.23 13.99
C THR A 82 -12.26 7.90 15.21
N GLY A 83 -11.49 8.97 15.02
CA GLY A 83 -10.77 9.68 16.09
C GLY A 83 -9.44 9.05 16.49
N LEU A 84 -8.98 8.04 15.75
CA LEU A 84 -7.64 7.46 15.93
C LEU A 84 -6.54 8.49 15.64
N PRO A 85 -5.39 8.39 16.32
CA PRO A 85 -4.26 9.24 16.02
C PRO A 85 -3.71 8.93 14.62
N ILE A 86 -3.21 9.96 13.94
CA ILE A 86 -2.83 9.91 12.52
C ILE A 86 -1.82 8.80 12.18
N PHE A 87 -0.91 8.46 13.09
CA PHE A 87 0.06 7.39 12.89
C PHE A 87 -0.60 6.00 12.85
N GLU A 88 -1.66 5.76 13.64
CA GLU A 88 -2.42 4.52 13.57
C GLU A 88 -3.25 4.45 12.28
N VAL A 89 -3.83 5.57 11.86
CA VAL A 89 -4.54 5.68 10.58
C VAL A 89 -3.61 5.28 9.44
N GLN A 90 -2.39 5.83 9.39
CA GLN A 90 -1.42 5.51 8.34
C GLN A 90 -1.09 4.01 8.30
N LYS A 91 -0.82 3.39 9.45
CA LYS A 91 -0.52 1.95 9.53
C LYS A 91 -1.69 1.08 9.06
N ILE A 92 -2.92 1.41 9.46
CA ILE A 92 -4.12 0.67 9.07
C ILE A 92 -4.30 0.73 7.55
N ILE A 93 -4.14 1.92 6.97
CA ILE A 93 -4.23 2.13 5.52
C ILE A 93 -3.13 1.34 4.81
N PHE A 94 -1.92 1.31 5.37
CA PHE A 94 -0.81 0.57 4.79
C PHE A 94 -1.03 -0.93 4.82
N ILE A 95 -1.50 -1.48 5.94
CA ILE A 95 -1.91 -2.89 6.03
C ILE A 95 -3.00 -3.19 5.00
N PHE A 96 -4.01 -2.32 4.90
CA PHE A 96 -5.12 -2.53 3.96
C PHE A 96 -4.62 -2.65 2.52
N TRP A 97 -3.84 -1.67 2.05
CA TRP A 97 -3.34 -1.66 0.67
C TRP A 97 -2.30 -2.75 0.40
N PHE A 98 -1.56 -3.19 1.41
CA PHE A 98 -0.62 -4.29 1.27
C PHE A 98 -1.33 -5.66 1.24
N LEU A 99 -2.37 -5.84 2.05
CA LEU A 99 -3.12 -7.09 2.18
C LEU A 99 -4.08 -7.34 1.01
N LEU A 100 -4.74 -6.28 0.53
CA LEU A 100 -5.73 -6.33 -0.54
C LEU A 100 -5.25 -7.10 -1.81
N PRO A 101 -4.07 -6.81 -2.39
CA PRO A 101 -3.58 -7.55 -3.56
C PRO A 101 -3.32 -9.03 -3.26
N GLY A 102 -2.84 -9.36 -2.06
CA GLY A 102 -2.66 -10.75 -1.63
C GLY A 102 -3.98 -11.53 -1.56
N LEU A 103 -5.02 -10.92 -1.00
CA LEU A 103 -6.36 -11.50 -0.94
C LEU A 103 -7.02 -11.59 -2.33
N ALA A 104 -6.86 -10.56 -3.16
CA ALA A 104 -7.39 -10.54 -4.53
C ALA A 104 -6.77 -11.66 -5.38
N MET A 105 -5.45 -11.84 -5.28
CA MET A 105 -4.76 -12.92 -5.98
C MET A 105 -5.16 -14.30 -5.45
N TYR A 106 -5.31 -14.44 -4.14
CA TYR A 106 -5.82 -15.68 -3.54
C TYR A 106 -7.20 -16.04 -4.07
N TYR A 107 -8.11 -15.07 -4.11
CA TYR A 107 -9.45 -15.24 -4.65
C TYR A 107 -9.39 -15.65 -6.13
N PHE A 108 -8.61 -14.94 -6.94
CA PHE A 108 -8.44 -15.22 -8.37
C PHE A 108 -7.91 -16.64 -8.63
N VAL A 109 -6.86 -17.07 -7.94
CA VAL A 109 -6.33 -18.43 -8.14
C VAL A 109 -7.31 -19.48 -7.60
N SER A 110 -8.07 -19.18 -6.55
CA SER A 110 -9.09 -20.09 -6.02
C SER A 110 -10.27 -20.33 -6.98
N THR A 111 -10.58 -19.38 -7.87
CA THR A 111 -11.65 -19.57 -8.86
C THR A 111 -11.20 -20.46 -10.02
N ILE A 112 -9.90 -20.43 -10.36
CA ILE A 112 -9.29 -21.26 -11.41
C ILE A 112 -8.98 -22.67 -10.85
N HIS A 113 -8.29 -22.73 -9.72
CA HIS A 113 -7.80 -23.95 -9.07
C HIS A 113 -8.63 -24.30 -7.83
N LYS A 114 -9.78 -24.95 -8.09
CA LYS A 114 -10.78 -25.29 -7.06
C LYS A 114 -10.41 -26.48 -6.18
N GLU A 115 -9.44 -27.28 -6.59
CA GLU A 115 -9.00 -28.48 -5.88
C GLU A 115 -8.31 -28.11 -4.57
N ARG A 116 -8.66 -28.78 -3.47
CA ARG A 116 -8.07 -28.47 -2.15
C ARG A 116 -6.58 -28.75 -2.08
N ASP A 117 -6.12 -29.79 -2.77
CA ASP A 117 -4.71 -30.23 -2.72
C ASP A 117 -3.75 -29.23 -3.38
N GLN A 118 -4.27 -28.31 -4.18
CA GLN A 118 -3.51 -27.26 -4.86
C GLN A 118 -3.30 -25.99 -4.00
N TRP A 119 -3.36 -26.13 -2.68
CA TRP A 119 -3.15 -25.03 -1.72
C TRP A 119 -1.81 -24.31 -1.92
N PHE A 120 -0.78 -25.06 -2.30
CA PHE A 120 0.56 -24.50 -2.51
C PHE A 120 0.55 -23.48 -3.65
N ILE A 121 -0.19 -23.73 -4.73
CA ILE A 121 -0.30 -22.81 -5.88
C ILE A 121 -1.03 -21.53 -5.47
N ARG A 122 -2.17 -21.65 -4.76
CA ARG A 122 -2.91 -20.49 -4.25
C ARG A 122 -2.04 -19.62 -3.35
N LEU A 123 -1.38 -20.24 -2.36
CA LEU A 123 -0.57 -19.51 -1.40
C LEU A 123 0.65 -18.87 -2.07
N SER A 124 1.42 -19.63 -2.86
CA SER A 124 2.63 -19.11 -3.52
C SER A 124 2.32 -17.96 -4.47
N ALA A 125 1.27 -18.08 -5.30
CA ALA A 125 0.85 -16.99 -6.19
C ALA A 125 0.43 -15.74 -5.42
N SER A 126 -0.32 -15.91 -4.33
CA SER A 126 -0.76 -14.80 -3.48
C SER A 126 0.41 -14.09 -2.81
N LEU A 127 1.35 -14.84 -2.26
CA LEU A 127 2.54 -14.28 -1.61
C LEU A 127 3.47 -13.62 -2.62
N PHE A 128 3.69 -14.24 -3.78
CA PHE A 128 4.51 -13.65 -4.85
C PHE A 128 3.93 -12.33 -5.34
N TYR A 129 2.60 -12.25 -5.44
CA TYR A 129 1.93 -11.01 -5.81
C TYR A 129 1.98 -9.97 -4.69
N MET A 130 1.73 -10.35 -3.44
CA MET A 130 1.76 -9.46 -2.28
C MET A 130 3.16 -8.85 -2.02
N PHE A 131 4.21 -9.64 -2.21
CA PHE A 131 5.60 -9.21 -2.07
C PHE A 131 6.25 -8.81 -3.41
N ASN A 132 5.44 -8.45 -4.40
CA ASN A 132 5.96 -7.99 -5.68
C ASN A 132 6.81 -6.73 -5.49
N HIS A 133 7.97 -6.67 -6.16
CA HIS A 133 8.87 -5.52 -6.10
C HIS A 133 8.17 -4.20 -6.42
N PHE A 134 7.23 -4.16 -7.36
CA PHE A 134 6.48 -2.96 -7.70
C PHE A 134 5.56 -2.51 -6.58
N LEU A 135 5.01 -3.41 -5.77
CA LEU A 135 4.22 -3.03 -4.58
C LEU A 135 5.12 -2.57 -3.43
N LEU A 136 6.28 -3.19 -3.28
CA LEU A 136 7.29 -2.79 -2.29
C LEU A 136 7.99 -1.47 -2.70
N GLN A 137 8.10 -1.20 -4.00
CA GLN A 137 8.71 -0.01 -4.58
C GLN A 137 7.70 1.11 -4.79
N ALA A 138 6.40 0.80 -4.99
CA ALA A 138 5.31 1.78 -5.06
C ALA A 138 5.54 2.78 -3.92
N CYS A 139 5.80 4.01 -4.34
CA CYS A 139 6.82 4.91 -3.84
C CYS A 139 6.50 5.53 -2.47
N GLY A 140 5.99 4.76 -1.51
CA GLY A 140 5.43 5.30 -0.27
C GLY A 140 5.34 4.35 0.92
N PHE A 141 5.76 3.10 0.77
CA PHE A 141 5.55 2.10 1.83
C PHE A 141 6.81 1.79 2.64
N LEU A 142 7.99 1.80 2.00
CA LEU A 142 9.26 1.56 2.69
C LEU A 142 9.94 2.89 3.06
N PRO A 143 10.34 3.08 4.33
CA PRO A 143 11.27 4.14 4.70
C PRO A 143 12.51 4.08 3.79
N LEU A 144 13.06 5.24 3.40
CA LEU A 144 14.27 5.36 2.56
C LEU A 144 15.43 4.44 3.02
N GLN A 145 15.48 4.14 4.32
CA GLN A 145 16.38 3.16 4.95
C GLN A 145 16.31 1.74 4.32
N TRP A 146 15.13 1.25 3.97
CA TRP A 146 14.95 -0.09 3.41
C TRP A 146 15.13 -0.13 1.90
N ARG A 147 14.95 1.00 1.21
CA ARG A 147 15.21 1.13 -0.22
C ARG A 147 16.67 0.81 -0.55
N GLY A 148 17.62 1.28 0.27
CA GLY A 148 19.05 0.96 0.12
C GLY A 148 19.41 -0.50 0.42
N ARG A 149 18.65 -1.18 1.28
CA ARG A 149 18.92 -2.59 1.64
C ARG A 149 18.31 -3.58 0.65
N PHE A 150 17.14 -3.28 0.08
CA PHE A 150 16.55 -4.15 -0.95
C PHE A 150 17.27 -4.01 -2.30
N THR A 151 17.70 -2.81 -2.69
CA THR A 151 18.51 -2.63 -3.91
C THR A 151 19.90 -3.25 -3.77
N SER A 152 20.50 -3.26 -2.57
CA SER A 152 21.79 -3.95 -2.36
C SER A 152 21.67 -5.48 -2.43
N ILE A 153 20.51 -6.05 -2.11
CA ILE A 153 20.27 -7.49 -2.14
C ILE A 153 19.90 -7.99 -3.56
N TRP A 154 19.22 -7.16 -4.37
CA TRP A 154 18.67 -7.56 -5.68
C TRP A 154 19.37 -6.98 -6.92
N GLY A 155 20.55 -6.37 -6.77
CA GLY A 155 21.45 -6.14 -7.90
C GLY A 155 21.61 -4.67 -8.31
N THR A 156 22.87 -4.26 -8.26
CA THR A 156 23.45 -2.96 -8.61
C THR A 156 23.46 -2.61 -10.10
N THR A 157 22.55 -3.12 -10.94
CA THR A 157 22.73 -2.93 -12.40
C THR A 157 21.49 -2.66 -13.26
N LEU A 158 20.27 -2.65 -12.72
CA LEU A 158 19.09 -2.35 -13.57
C LEU A 158 18.05 -1.39 -12.98
N SER A 159 18.06 -1.08 -11.69
CA SER A 159 17.06 -0.16 -11.09
C SER A 159 17.40 1.33 -11.28
N SER A 160 18.67 1.68 -11.52
CA SER A 160 19.11 3.06 -11.75
C SER A 160 18.74 3.59 -13.14
N LEU A 161 18.52 2.72 -14.14
CA LEU A 161 18.22 3.14 -15.52
C LEU A 161 16.72 3.39 -15.78
N TYR A 162 15.82 2.74 -15.05
CA TYR A 162 14.38 2.97 -15.23
C TYR A 162 13.88 4.22 -14.51
N CYS A 163 14.58 4.69 -13.48
CA CYS A 163 14.23 5.94 -12.81
C CYS A 163 14.67 7.18 -13.61
N LEU A 164 15.75 7.11 -14.39
CA LEU A 164 16.25 8.25 -15.18
C LEU A 164 15.44 8.51 -16.47
N ARG A 165 14.65 7.54 -16.96
CA ARG A 165 13.87 7.69 -18.20
C ARG A 165 12.46 8.26 -18.02
N VAL A 166 11.96 8.33 -16.78
CA VAL A 166 10.71 9.05 -16.46
C VAL A 166 10.97 10.53 -16.16
N PHE A 167 12.24 10.94 -16.03
CA PHE A 167 12.68 12.30 -15.69
C PHE A 167 12.93 13.23 -16.90
N TRP A 168 12.45 12.90 -18.11
CA TRP A 168 12.62 13.76 -19.31
C TRP A 168 11.32 14.20 -20.00
N PHE A 169 10.17 13.97 -19.37
CA PHE A 169 8.94 14.64 -19.75
C PHE A 169 8.23 15.09 -18.48
N TYR A 170 8.66 16.23 -17.97
CA TYR A 170 7.89 17.34 -17.37
C TYR A 170 8.88 18.31 -16.71
#